data_AF-A0A5M8SEX1-F1
#
_entry.id   AF-A0A5M8SEX1-F1
#
_cell.length_a   1.000
_cell.length_b   1.000
_cell.length_c   1.000
_cell.angle_alpha   90.00
_cell.angle_beta   90.00
_cell.angle_gamma   90.00
#
_symmetry.space_group_name_H-M   'P 1'
#
loop_
_entity.id
_entity.type
_entity.pdbx_description
1 polymer ?
#
loop_
_entity_poly.entity_id
_entity_poly.type
_entity_poly.pdbx_seq_one_letter_code
_entity_poly.pdbx_strand_id
1 'polypeptide(L)'
;MTFAALLITLSSTACGAAEKASGDPRVEYSSAQIRKMVREAHTVQQYTVLADYYAIRHRMFKRKAAEEMHIWAERNAVITPLSEKWPRPVDSARNLHDYYEYKAGEAAELQAQSSKLADEAATKQSSLR
;
A
#
# COMPACT_ATOMS: atom_id res chain seq x y z
N MET A 1 48.92 27.73 41.55
CA MET A 1 48.05 28.16 40.44
C MET A 1 48.46 27.42 39.18
N THR A 2 47.71 26.40 38.79
CA THR A 2 47.62 25.87 37.42
C THR A 2 46.31 25.07 37.34
N PHE A 3 45.32 25.63 36.66
CA PHE A 3 44.04 24.99 36.38
C PHE A 3 44.24 24.02 35.21
N ALA A 4 44.10 22.72 35.45
CA ALA A 4 44.03 21.73 34.38
C ALA A 4 42.57 21.55 33.96
N ALA A 5 42.18 22.24 32.89
CA ALA A 5 40.89 22.09 32.23
C ALA A 5 40.83 20.73 31.52
N LEU A 6 40.06 19.79 32.05
CA LEU A 6 39.80 18.50 31.40
C LEU A 6 38.56 18.63 30.50
N LEU A 7 38.81 18.80 29.20
CA LEU A 7 37.79 18.76 28.15
C LEU A 7 37.30 17.32 27.97
N ILE A 8 36.08 17.02 28.40
CA ILE A 8 35.40 15.77 28.07
C ILE A 8 34.65 15.98 26.76
N THR A 9 35.27 15.58 25.65
CA THR A 9 34.60 15.48 24.34
C THR A 9 33.68 14.26 24.35
N LEU A 10 32.38 14.51 24.47
CA LEU A 10 31.34 13.49 24.32
C LEU A 10 31.18 13.18 22.82
N SER A 11 31.82 12.10 22.35
CA SER A 11 31.57 11.54 21.04
C SER A 11 30.22 10.83 21.05
N SER A 12 29.17 11.48 20.59
CA SER A 12 27.89 10.83 20.30
C SER A 12 28.07 9.92 19.09
N THR A 13 28.28 8.63 19.37
CA THR A 13 28.13 7.56 18.38
C THR A 13 26.71 7.62 17.84
N ALA A 14 26.59 8.10 16.60
CA ALA A 14 25.38 8.00 15.82
C ALA A 14 25.07 6.52 15.57
N CYS A 15 24.26 5.92 16.44
CA CYS A 15 23.57 4.67 16.17
C CYS A 15 22.12 5.00 15.80
N GLY A 16 21.96 5.75 14.70
CA GLY A 16 20.70 5.82 13.98
C GLY A 16 20.80 4.83 12.84
N ALA A 17 20.05 3.74 12.93
CA ALA A 17 19.93 2.77 11.86
C ALA A 17 19.66 3.49 10.54
N ALA A 18 20.62 3.43 9.62
CA ALA A 18 20.32 3.62 8.22
C ALA A 18 19.46 2.41 7.81
N GLU A 19 18.16 2.48 8.07
CA GLU A 19 17.21 1.83 7.18
C GLU A 19 17.44 2.50 5.83
N LYS A 20 18.29 1.88 5.02
CA LYS A 20 18.16 1.98 3.59
C LYS A 20 16.71 1.59 3.31
N ALA A 21 15.84 2.60 3.19
CA ALA A 21 14.73 2.49 2.30
C ALA A 21 15.37 2.01 0.99
N SER A 22 15.24 0.72 0.70
CA SER A 22 15.35 0.21 -0.65
C SER A 22 14.15 0.79 -1.40
N GLY A 23 14.15 2.10 -1.57
CA GLY A 23 13.47 2.73 -2.66
C GLY A 23 14.21 2.26 -3.89
N ASP A 24 13.84 1.06 -4.36
CA ASP A 24 13.70 0.86 -5.79
C ASP A 24 13.17 2.19 -6.34
N PRO A 25 13.84 2.84 -7.31
CA PRO A 25 13.32 4.04 -7.94
C PRO A 25 12.08 3.65 -8.75
N ARG A 26 11.03 3.17 -8.06
CA ARG A 26 9.70 2.96 -8.57
C ARG A 26 9.25 4.35 -8.91
N VAL A 27 9.33 4.65 -10.20
CA VAL A 27 8.72 5.82 -10.82
C VAL A 27 7.32 5.95 -10.22
N GLU A 28 7.12 6.97 -9.38
CA GLU A 28 5.81 7.21 -8.80
C GLU A 28 4.91 7.73 -9.91
N TYR A 29 4.07 6.85 -10.43
CA TYR A 29 3.09 7.22 -11.44
C TYR A 29 1.90 7.91 -10.76
N SER A 30 1.59 9.11 -11.21
CA SER A 30 0.36 9.80 -10.85
C SER A 30 -0.87 9.00 -11.29
N SER A 31 -2.01 9.26 -10.64
CA SER A 31 -3.29 8.63 -11.00
C SER A 31 -3.67 8.89 -12.47
N ALA A 32 -3.31 10.04 -13.02
CA ALA A 32 -3.55 10.38 -14.42
C ALA A 32 -2.70 9.51 -15.38
N GLN A 33 -1.43 9.30 -15.04
CA GLN A 33 -0.53 8.44 -15.82
C GLN A 33 -0.98 6.98 -15.80
N ILE A 34 -1.39 6.45 -14.64
CA ILE A 34 -1.95 5.10 -14.56
C ILE A 34 -3.22 4.98 -15.40
N ARG A 35 -4.17 5.93 -15.29
CA ARG A 35 -5.39 5.91 -16.11
C ARG A 35 -5.11 5.93 -17.60
N LYS A 36 -4.10 6.71 -18.02
CA LYS A 36 -3.66 6.74 -19.42
C LYS A 36 -3.08 5.38 -19.82
N MET A 37 -2.18 4.83 -19.00
CA MET A 37 -1.55 3.54 -19.23
C MET A 37 -2.56 2.39 -19.33
N VAL A 38 -3.59 2.35 -18.48
CA VAL A 38 -4.67 1.34 -18.55
C VAL A 38 -5.34 1.31 -19.94
N ARG A 39 -5.46 2.45 -20.62
CA ARG A 39 -6.10 2.53 -21.94
C ARG A 39 -5.15 2.27 -23.10
N GLU A 40 -3.89 2.65 -22.96
CA GLU A 40 -2.92 2.72 -24.06
C GLU A 40 -1.81 1.66 -23.94
N ALA A 41 -1.82 0.83 -22.89
CA ALA A 41 -0.77 -0.15 -22.65
C ALA A 41 -0.77 -1.23 -23.73
N HIS A 42 0.38 -1.39 -24.39
CA HIS A 42 0.62 -2.41 -25.41
C HIS A 42 2.03 -3.00 -25.33
N THR A 43 2.82 -2.63 -24.32
CA THR A 43 4.17 -3.17 -24.11
C THR A 43 4.26 -3.97 -22.82
N VAL A 44 5.17 -4.94 -22.78
CA VAL A 44 5.45 -5.75 -21.58
C VAL A 44 5.69 -4.85 -20.37
N GLN A 45 6.55 -3.85 -20.52
CA GLN A 45 6.90 -2.92 -19.44
C GLN A 45 5.68 -2.15 -18.90
N GLN A 46 4.77 -1.70 -19.77
CA GLN A 46 3.56 -0.99 -19.35
C GLN A 46 2.62 -1.91 -18.56
N TYR A 47 2.45 -3.16 -18.99
CA TYR A 47 1.65 -4.13 -18.25
C TYR A 47 2.28 -4.53 -16.92
N THR A 48 3.61 -4.67 -16.86
CA THR A 48 4.33 -4.91 -15.59
C THR A 48 4.11 -3.76 -14.61
N VAL A 49 4.20 -2.51 -15.07
CA VAL A 49 3.94 -1.33 -14.23
C VAL A 49 2.50 -1.33 -13.70
N LEU A 50 1.51 -1.68 -14.51
CA LEU A 50 0.12 -1.81 -14.07
C LEU A 50 -0.04 -2.92 -13.02
N ALA A 51 0.58 -4.09 -13.23
CA ALA A 51 0.55 -5.18 -12.26
C ALA A 51 1.15 -4.76 -10.92
N ASP A 52 2.31 -4.08 -10.93
CA ASP A 52 2.95 -3.54 -9.74
C ASP A 52 2.07 -2.51 -9.01
N TYR A 53 1.45 -1.59 -9.75
CA TYR A 53 0.54 -0.59 -9.21
C TYR A 53 -0.64 -1.24 -8.47
N TYR A 54 -1.28 -2.24 -9.10
CA TYR A 54 -2.41 -2.93 -8.51
C TYR A 54 -2.00 -3.83 -7.33
N ALA A 55 -0.81 -4.43 -7.36
CA ALA A 55 -0.27 -5.17 -6.23
C ALA A 55 -0.08 -4.27 -4.98
N ILE A 56 0.42 -3.04 -5.17
CA ILE A 56 0.53 -2.05 -4.08
C ILE A 56 -0.86 -1.68 -3.55
N ARG A 57 -1.83 -1.42 -4.44
CA ARG A 57 -3.21 -1.08 -4.07
C ARG A 57 -3.90 -2.20 -3.30
N HIS A 58 -3.74 -3.44 -3.74
CA HIS A 58 -4.24 -4.62 -3.05
C HIS A 58 -3.72 -4.68 -1.61
N ARG A 59 -2.41 -4.61 -1.41
CA ARG A 59 -1.80 -4.60 -0.06
C ARG A 59 -2.28 -3.44 0.80
N MET A 60 -2.37 -2.24 0.22
CA MET A 60 -2.86 -1.05 0.92
C MET A 60 -4.30 -1.25 1.41
N PHE A 61 -5.19 -1.78 0.56
CA PHE A 61 -6.58 -2.02 0.94
C PHE A 61 -6.73 -3.15 1.95
N LYS A 62 -5.96 -4.24 1.84
CA LYS A 62 -5.95 -5.30 2.87
C LYS A 62 -5.52 -4.77 4.24
N ARG A 63 -4.52 -3.88 4.27
CA ARG A 63 -4.12 -3.22 5.52
C ARG A 63 -5.26 -2.38 6.11
N LYS A 64 -5.92 -1.55 5.29
CA LYS A 64 -7.06 -0.74 5.73
C LYS A 64 -8.24 -1.60 6.22
N ALA A 65 -8.55 -2.70 5.54
CA ALA A 65 -9.57 -3.64 5.99
C ALA A 65 -9.22 -4.21 7.37
N ALA A 66 -7.97 -4.63 7.59
CA ALA A 66 -7.52 -5.12 8.89
C ALA A 66 -7.62 -4.05 10.01
N GLU A 67 -7.27 -2.80 9.71
CA GLU A 67 -7.43 -1.66 10.63
C GLU A 67 -8.90 -1.45 11.02
N GLU A 68 -9.83 -1.44 10.06
CA GLU A 68 -11.26 -1.28 10.32
C GLU A 68 -11.86 -2.46 11.07
N MET A 69 -11.39 -3.68 10.82
CA MET A 69 -11.83 -4.86 11.57
C MET A 69 -11.40 -4.77 13.04
N HIS A 70 -10.22 -4.24 13.33
CA HIS A 70 -9.77 -3.98 14.69
C HIS A 70 -10.67 -2.95 15.38
N ILE A 71 -10.95 -1.82 14.72
CA ILE A 71 -11.86 -0.78 15.23
C ILE A 71 -13.26 -1.33 15.46
N TRP A 72 -13.75 -2.18 14.56
CA TRP A 72 -15.04 -2.85 14.70
C TRP A 72 -15.09 -3.71 15.96
N ALA A 73 -14.06 -4.53 16.20
CA ALA A 73 -13.96 -5.39 17.37
C ALA A 73 -13.95 -4.56 18.69
N GLU A 74 -13.17 -3.46 18.72
CA GLU A 74 -13.14 -2.54 19.87
C GLU A 74 -14.51 -1.93 20.14
N ARG A 75 -15.18 -1.41 19.10
CA ARG A 75 -16.49 -0.77 19.22
C ARG A 75 -17.60 -1.75 19.57
N ASN A 76 -17.49 -3.00 19.14
CA ASN A 76 -18.45 -4.05 19.45
C ASN A 76 -18.31 -4.56 20.89
N ALA A 77 -17.15 -4.41 21.51
CA ALA A 77 -16.92 -4.75 22.92
C ALA A 77 -17.52 -3.72 23.90
N VAL A 78 -17.78 -2.49 23.44
CA VAL A 78 -18.41 -1.45 24.26
C VAL A 78 -19.92 -1.67 24.31
N ILE A 79 -20.46 -1.89 25.52
CA ILE A 79 -21.90 -1.99 25.76
C ILE A 79 -22.50 -0.58 25.67
N THR A 80 -22.97 -0.20 24.48
CA THR A 80 -23.68 1.08 24.29
C THR A 80 -25.16 0.93 24.65
N PRO A 81 -25.74 1.84 25.44
CA PRO A 81 -27.16 1.77 25.81
C PRO A 81 -28.06 1.87 24.57
N LEU A 82 -29.21 1.18 24.63
CA LEU A 82 -30.16 0.97 23.53
C LEU A 82 -30.76 2.26 22.93
N SER A 83 -30.50 3.43 23.50
CA SER A 83 -31.11 4.71 23.13
C SER A 83 -30.36 5.51 22.05
N GLU A 84 -29.25 5.01 21.49
CA GLU A 84 -28.52 5.72 20.43
C GLU A 84 -29.16 5.58 19.04
N LYS A 85 -29.16 6.69 18.29
CA LYS A 85 -29.71 6.85 16.94
C LYS A 85 -28.79 6.23 15.88
N TRP A 86 -29.36 5.62 14.84
CA TRP A 86 -28.66 4.89 13.76
C TRP A 86 -28.10 5.80 12.63
N PRO A 87 -27.03 5.40 11.91
CA PRO A 87 -26.17 4.21 12.09
C PRO A 87 -25.20 4.35 13.25
N ARG A 88 -24.86 3.24 13.93
CA ARG A 88 -23.88 3.27 15.02
C ARG A 88 -22.46 3.34 14.46
N PRO A 89 -21.49 3.90 15.21
CA PRO A 89 -20.08 3.86 14.83
C PRO A 89 -19.53 2.45 14.57
N VAL A 90 -20.10 1.41 15.20
CA VAL A 90 -19.75 0.02 14.93
C VAL A 90 -20.19 -0.41 13.52
N ASP A 91 -21.36 0.04 13.06
CA ASP A 91 -21.88 -0.32 11.75
C ASP A 91 -21.04 0.31 10.63
N SER A 92 -20.52 1.53 10.84
CA SER A 92 -19.63 2.19 9.87
C SER A 92 -18.28 1.49 9.70
N ALA A 93 -17.70 0.96 10.78
CA ALA A 93 -16.40 0.25 10.72
C ALA A 93 -16.53 -1.06 9.92
N ARG A 94 -17.62 -1.80 10.15
CA ARG A 94 -17.92 -3.00 9.35
C ARG A 94 -18.11 -2.67 7.87
N ASN A 95 -18.85 -1.61 7.57
CA ASN A 95 -19.07 -1.20 6.18
C ASN A 95 -17.77 -0.78 5.48
N LEU A 96 -16.86 -0.12 6.20
CA LEU A 96 -15.54 0.26 5.68
C LEU A 96 -14.63 -0.95 5.48
N HIS A 97 -14.64 -1.92 6.41
CA HIS A 97 -13.96 -3.21 6.23
C HIS A 97 -14.42 -3.88 4.93
N ASP A 98 -15.73 -4.06 4.76
CA ASP A 98 -16.29 -4.76 3.60
C ASP A 98 -15.97 -4.02 2.29
N TYR A 99 -16.02 -2.68 2.32
CA TYR A 99 -15.58 -1.85 1.20
C TYR A 99 -14.11 -2.07 0.86
N TYR A 100 -13.20 -2.08 1.84
CA TYR A 100 -11.78 -2.26 1.59
C TYR A 100 -11.43 -3.68 1.14
N GLU A 101 -12.09 -4.72 1.66
CA GLU A 101 -11.95 -6.08 1.13
C GLU A 101 -12.40 -6.18 -0.33
N TYR A 102 -13.52 -5.54 -0.68
CA TYR A 102 -13.98 -5.46 -2.08
C TYR A 102 -12.93 -4.77 -2.97
N LYS A 103 -12.41 -3.60 -2.56
CA LYS A 103 -11.38 -2.87 -3.31
C LYS A 103 -10.06 -3.64 -3.40
N ALA A 104 -9.72 -4.44 -2.39
CA ALA A 104 -8.58 -5.34 -2.40
C ALA A 104 -8.75 -6.45 -3.45
N GLY A 105 -9.94 -7.05 -3.52
CA GLY A 105 -10.30 -8.04 -4.54
C GLY A 105 -10.20 -7.48 -5.96
N GLU A 106 -10.82 -6.33 -6.23
CA GLU A 106 -10.72 -5.68 -7.56
C GLU A 106 -9.26 -5.39 -7.94
N ALA A 107 -8.43 -4.96 -6.99
CA ALA A 107 -7.02 -4.71 -7.26
C ALA A 107 -6.25 -6.02 -7.55
N ALA A 108 -6.57 -7.11 -6.85
CA ALA A 108 -5.96 -8.42 -7.11
C ALA A 108 -6.33 -8.96 -8.51
N GLU A 109 -7.57 -8.79 -8.94
CA GLU A 109 -8.03 -9.16 -10.28
C GLU A 109 -7.30 -8.35 -11.37
N LEU A 110 -7.22 -7.03 -11.20
CA LEU A 110 -6.53 -6.14 -12.14
C LEU A 110 -5.01 -6.41 -12.19
N GLN A 111 -4.40 -6.75 -11.05
CA GLN A 111 -3.02 -7.22 -11.00
C GLN A 111 -2.86 -8.49 -11.85
N ALA A 112 -3.68 -9.51 -11.61
CA ALA A 112 -3.60 -10.79 -12.32
C ALA A 112 -3.82 -10.61 -13.84
N GLN A 113 -4.79 -9.79 -14.23
CA GLN A 113 -5.05 -9.46 -15.62
C GLN A 113 -3.85 -8.75 -16.27
N SER A 114 -3.26 -7.78 -15.58
CA SER A 114 -2.10 -7.05 -16.10
C SER A 114 -0.87 -7.97 -16.23
N SER A 115 -0.62 -8.85 -15.26
CA SER A 115 0.45 -9.84 -15.34
C SER A 115 0.27 -10.77 -16.54
N LYS A 116 -0.94 -11.30 -16.74
CA LYS A 116 -1.25 -12.14 -17.91
C LYS A 116 -0.98 -11.42 -19.23
N LEU A 117 -1.38 -10.16 -19.35
CA LEU A 117 -1.12 -9.35 -20.55
C LEU A 117 0.37 -9.09 -20.77
N ALA A 118 1.16 -8.94 -19.70
CA ALA A 118 2.62 -8.84 -19.79
C ALA A 118 3.23 -10.12 -20.40
N ASP A 119 2.79 -11.29 -19.94
CA ASP A 119 3.25 -12.59 -20.45
C ASP A 119 2.85 -12.80 -21.92
N GLU A 120 1.61 -12.45 -22.28
CA GLU A 120 1.12 -12.50 -23.67
C GLU A 120 1.89 -11.52 -24.59
N ALA A 121 2.23 -10.33 -24.09
CA ALA A 121 3.03 -9.37 -24.85
C ALA A 121 4.46 -9.88 -25.03
N ALA A 122 5.06 -10.51 -24.01
CA ALA A 122 6.42 -11.03 -24.06
C ALA A 122 6.57 -12.20 -25.04
N THR A 123 5.58 -13.10 -25.06
CA THR A 123 5.54 -14.23 -26.01
C THR A 123 5.37 -13.77 -27.45
N LYS A 124 4.55 -12.75 -27.71
CA LYS A 124 4.46 -12.14 -29.05
C LYS A 124 5.78 -11.51 -29.46
N GLN A 125 6.45 -10.81 -28.54
CA GLN A 125 7.74 -10.17 -28.80
C GLN A 125 8.85 -11.16 -29.14
N SER A 126 8.86 -12.34 -28.52
CA SER A 126 9.85 -13.38 -28.84
C SER A 126 9.56 -14.07 -30.17
N SER A 127 8.30 -14.23 -30.57
CA SER A 127 7.94 -14.85 -31.86
C SER A 127 8.26 -14.02 -33.10
N LEU A 128 8.54 -12.72 -32.92
CA LEU A 128 8.87 -11.78 -34.00
C LEU A 128 10.38 -11.58 -34.20
N ARG A 129 11.22 -12.22 -33.39
CA ARG A 129 12.68 -12.18 -33.47
C ARG A 129 13.23 -13.47 -34.07
#